data_AF-A0A2G9MV64-F1
#
_entry.id   AF-A0A2G9MV64-F1
#
_cell.length_a   1.000
_cell.length_b   1.000
_cell.length_c   1.000
_cell.angle_alpha   90.00
_cell.angle_beta   90.00
_cell.angle_gamma   90.00
#
_symmetry.space_group_name_H-M   'P 1'
#
loop_
_entity.id
_entity.type
_entity.pdbx_description
1 polymer ?
#
loop_
_entity_poly.entity_id
_entity_poly.type
_entity_poly.pdbx_seq_one_letter_code
_entity_poly.pdbx_strand_id
1 'polypeptide(L)'
;MEDEEIVKARFFIEPEDEKSSAQHIGCRLVLTEKMIHAGFKKGMVFNLLDGTVEVALEGPKKEIESFHAEVKKHLVEWLLEKSNDREKLKKLIGNPGISITELELKPKITVLDIGLYSHSLEMNQLGKGVDVYYELVDAIRDLKSTNRDIRDEIAKGRQ
;
A
#
# COMPACT_ATOMS: atom_id res chain seq x y z
N MET A 1 -32.79 21.13 -1.89
CA MET A 1 -31.57 20.32 -1.71
C MET A 1 -30.43 21.27 -1.98
N GLU A 2 -29.68 21.64 -0.94
CA GLU A 2 -28.42 22.35 -1.17
C GLU A 2 -27.49 21.37 -1.86
N ASP A 3 -27.02 21.71 -3.05
CA ASP A 3 -25.97 20.94 -3.71
C ASP A 3 -24.76 20.96 -2.78
N GLU A 4 -24.37 19.79 -2.27
CA GLU A 4 -23.21 19.70 -1.39
C GLU A 4 -21.96 20.18 -2.14
N GLU A 5 -21.19 21.08 -1.51
CA GLU A 5 -19.99 21.65 -2.10
C GLU A 5 -18.97 20.53 -2.39
N ILE A 6 -18.80 20.20 -3.67
CA ILE A 6 -17.80 19.26 -4.14
C ILE A 6 -16.45 19.96 -4.13
N VAL A 7 -15.55 19.46 -3.28
CA VAL A 7 -14.20 19.99 -3.13
C VAL A 7 -13.18 18.92 -3.48
N LYS A 8 -11.96 19.38 -3.74
CA LYS A 8 -10.79 18.50 -3.85
C LYS A 8 -9.87 18.75 -2.67
N ALA A 9 -9.41 17.67 -2.06
CA ALA A 9 -8.53 17.73 -0.92
C ALA A 9 -7.45 16.68 -0.99
N ARG A 10 -6.39 16.89 -0.20
CA ARG A 10 -5.34 15.90 0.00
C ARG A 10 -4.80 15.94 1.42
N PHE A 11 -4.17 14.86 1.83
CA PHE A 11 -3.37 14.76 3.04
C PHE A 11 -2.27 13.71 2.83
N PHE A 12 -1.31 13.67 3.74
CA PHE A 12 -0.15 12.80 3.65
C PHE A 12 -0.07 11.86 4.86
N ILE A 13 0.54 10.70 4.63
CA ILE A 13 0.96 9.78 5.66
C ILE A 13 2.47 9.71 5.61
N GLU A 14 3.10 10.21 6.65
CA GLU A 14 4.54 10.44 6.72
C GLU A 14 5.18 9.46 7.71
N PRO A 15 6.35 8.88 7.40
CA PRO A 15 7.14 8.18 8.39
C PRO A 15 7.73 9.20 9.38
N GLU A 16 7.60 8.93 10.67
CA GLU A 16 8.09 9.82 11.74
C GLU A 16 9.58 9.63 12.04
N ASP A 17 10.16 8.49 11.67
CA ASP A 17 11.58 8.21 11.79
C ASP A 17 12.13 7.38 10.61
N GLU A 18 13.46 7.29 10.50
CA GLU A 18 14.16 6.55 9.44
C GLU A 18 13.90 5.04 9.45
N LYS A 19 13.36 4.50 10.57
CA LYS A 19 13.08 3.08 10.74
C LYS A 19 11.63 2.74 10.41
N SER A 20 10.79 3.75 10.30
CA SER A 20 9.37 3.63 10.02
C SER A 20 9.10 3.76 8.53
N SER A 21 7.95 3.25 8.11
CA SER A 21 7.58 3.33 6.71
C SER A 21 6.07 3.46 6.57
N ALA A 22 5.64 4.50 5.85
CA ALA A 22 4.27 4.61 5.38
C ALA A 22 4.02 3.75 4.11
N GLN A 23 5.10 3.25 3.49
CA GLN A 23 5.07 2.47 2.25
C GLN A 23 5.35 0.98 2.50
N HIS A 24 5.01 0.14 1.52
CA HIS A 24 5.22 -1.31 1.57
C HIS A 24 4.56 -2.04 2.77
N ILE A 25 3.70 -1.36 3.51
CA ILE A 25 2.94 -1.88 4.65
C ILE A 25 1.44 -2.06 4.36
N GLY A 26 1.02 -1.85 3.11
CA GLY A 26 -0.38 -2.01 2.69
C GLY A 26 -1.22 -0.73 2.71
N CYS A 27 -0.66 0.43 3.10
CA CYS A 27 -1.36 1.72 3.16
C CYS A 27 -2.18 2.02 1.90
N ARG A 28 -1.58 1.96 0.71
CA ARG A 28 -2.30 2.26 -0.54
C ARG A 28 -3.53 1.38 -0.75
N LEU A 29 -3.38 0.07 -0.51
CA LEU A 29 -4.45 -0.89 -0.76
C LEU A 29 -5.60 -0.67 0.22
N VAL A 30 -5.27 -0.60 1.51
CA VAL A 30 -6.25 -0.39 2.59
C VAL A 30 -7.00 0.92 2.40
N LEU A 31 -6.30 2.01 2.12
CA LEU A 31 -6.95 3.32 1.94
C LEU A 31 -7.82 3.34 0.69
N THR A 32 -7.38 2.77 -0.42
CA THR A 32 -8.19 2.69 -1.64
C THR A 32 -9.46 1.86 -1.40
N GLU A 33 -9.36 0.71 -0.71
CA GLU A 33 -10.50 -0.11 -0.29
C GLU A 33 -11.48 0.71 0.57
N LYS A 34 -10.98 1.42 1.58
CA LYS A 34 -11.82 2.24 2.46
C LYS A 34 -12.48 3.41 1.74
N MET A 35 -11.82 4.04 0.77
CA MET A 35 -12.43 5.10 -0.05
C MET A 35 -13.59 4.57 -0.89
N ILE A 36 -13.43 3.39 -1.51
CA ILE A 36 -14.49 2.74 -2.28
C ILE A 36 -15.69 2.45 -1.38
N HIS A 37 -15.46 1.88 -0.19
CA HIS A 37 -16.53 1.58 0.75
C HIS A 37 -17.22 2.83 1.30
N ALA A 38 -16.50 3.95 1.44
CA ALA A 38 -17.07 5.24 1.79
C ALA A 38 -17.86 5.90 0.64
N GLY A 39 -17.88 5.31 -0.56
CA GLY A 39 -18.69 5.77 -1.69
C GLY A 39 -18.01 6.82 -2.58
N PHE A 40 -16.72 7.10 -2.37
CA PHE A 40 -16.00 8.04 -3.23
C PHE A 40 -15.85 7.50 -4.65
N LYS A 41 -16.26 8.31 -5.64
CA LYS A 41 -16.05 8.00 -7.07
C LYS A 41 -14.67 8.40 -7.56
N LYS A 42 -14.05 9.40 -6.91
CA LYS A 42 -12.74 9.92 -7.28
C LYS A 42 -11.82 9.96 -6.07
N GLY A 43 -10.69 9.27 -6.21
CA GLY A 43 -9.66 9.23 -5.19
C GLY A 43 -8.37 8.65 -5.74
N MET A 44 -7.28 8.90 -5.06
CA MET A 44 -6.00 8.27 -5.34
C MET A 44 -5.16 8.18 -4.08
N VAL A 45 -4.31 7.14 -4.03
CA VAL A 45 -3.37 6.91 -2.94
C VAL A 45 -2.01 6.55 -3.52
N PHE A 46 -1.06 7.48 -3.52
CA PHE A 46 0.23 7.33 -4.20
C PHE A 46 1.40 7.27 -3.21
N ASN A 47 2.38 6.43 -3.54
CA ASN A 47 3.68 6.44 -2.88
C ASN A 47 4.55 7.51 -3.52
N LEU A 48 5.10 8.41 -2.72
CA LEU A 48 6.09 9.39 -3.15
C LEU A 48 7.52 8.84 -3.02
N LEU A 49 8.50 9.51 -3.62
CA LEU A 49 9.89 9.05 -3.65
C LEU A 49 10.59 9.13 -2.28
N ASP A 50 10.08 9.98 -1.39
CA ASP A 50 10.60 10.26 -0.05
C ASP A 50 10.06 9.28 1.02
N GLY A 51 9.27 8.29 0.64
CA GLY A 51 8.67 7.35 1.59
C GLY A 51 7.30 7.79 2.14
N THR A 52 6.80 8.96 1.73
CA THR A 52 5.47 9.47 2.09
C THR A 52 4.38 8.82 1.24
N VAL A 53 3.15 8.72 1.77
CA VAL A 53 1.96 8.36 0.98
C VAL A 53 1.04 9.56 0.84
N GLU A 54 0.80 10.01 -0.39
CA GLU A 54 -0.18 11.05 -0.71
C GLU A 54 -1.55 10.44 -0.89
N VAL A 55 -2.55 11.04 -0.24
CA VAL A 55 -3.95 10.67 -0.34
C VAL A 55 -4.71 11.86 -0.90
N ALA A 56 -5.42 11.71 -2.02
CA ALA A 56 -6.21 12.77 -2.61
C ALA A 56 -7.62 12.31 -2.98
N LEU A 57 -8.60 13.19 -2.78
CA LEU A 57 -10.03 12.89 -2.89
C LEU A 57 -10.79 14.05 -3.55
N GLU A 58 -11.86 13.71 -4.26
CA GLU A 58 -12.85 14.66 -4.76
C GLU A 58 -14.24 14.17 -4.36
N GLY A 59 -15.02 15.03 -3.71
CA GLY A 59 -16.33 14.68 -3.18
C GLY A 59 -16.90 15.77 -2.27
N PRO A 60 -18.05 15.49 -1.62
CA PRO A 60 -18.63 16.40 -0.64
C PRO A 60 -17.66 16.70 0.50
N LYS A 61 -17.48 17.98 0.84
CA LYS A 61 -16.52 18.41 1.87
C LYS A 61 -16.67 17.66 3.19
N LYS A 62 -17.90 17.48 3.69
CA LYS A 62 -18.17 16.79 4.95
C LYS A 62 -17.76 15.31 4.92
N GLU A 63 -17.96 14.64 3.79
CA GLU A 63 -17.57 13.24 3.63
C GLU A 63 -16.05 13.11 3.63
N ILE A 64 -15.33 14.02 2.97
CA ILE A 64 -13.86 14.05 2.98
C ILE A 64 -13.32 14.29 4.38
N GLU A 65 -13.88 15.25 5.11
CA GLU A 65 -13.49 15.55 6.50
C GLU A 65 -13.75 14.34 7.42
N SER A 66 -14.90 13.68 7.26
CA SER A 66 -15.24 12.47 8.01
C SER A 66 -14.27 11.33 7.70
N PHE A 67 -13.97 11.10 6.42
CA PHE A 67 -13.03 10.06 6.00
C PHE A 67 -11.61 10.32 6.55
N HIS A 68 -11.13 11.56 6.49
CA HIS A 68 -9.82 11.93 7.06
C HIS A 68 -9.76 11.68 8.57
N ALA A 69 -10.82 12.01 9.31
CA ALA A 69 -10.91 11.72 10.74
C ALA A 69 -10.91 10.21 11.03
N GLU A 70 -11.61 9.41 10.23
CA GLU A 70 -11.58 7.95 10.35
C GLU A 70 -10.17 7.38 10.10
N VAL A 71 -9.50 7.85 9.05
CA VAL A 71 -8.11 7.44 8.73
C VAL A 71 -7.18 7.78 9.90
N LYS A 72 -7.25 9.00 10.44
CA LYS A 72 -6.48 9.41 11.62
C LYS A 72 -6.69 8.50 12.83
N LYS A 73 -7.91 8.01 13.02
CA LYS A 73 -8.28 7.20 14.17
C LYS A 73 -7.97 5.70 14.01
N HIS A 74 -8.12 5.17 12.78
CA HIS A 74 -8.20 3.72 12.56
C HIS A 74 -7.15 3.15 11.59
N LEU A 75 -6.32 3.96 10.92
CA LEU A 75 -5.38 3.46 9.91
C LEU A 75 -4.49 2.32 10.44
N VAL A 76 -3.89 2.51 11.62
CA VAL A 76 -2.99 1.51 12.24
C VAL A 76 -3.73 0.19 12.50
N GLU A 77 -4.97 0.25 12.98
CA GLU A 77 -5.82 -0.91 13.23
C GLU A 77 -6.10 -1.67 11.93
N TRP A 78 -6.52 -0.97 10.88
CA TRP A 78 -6.82 -1.58 9.58
C TRP A 78 -5.59 -2.26 8.95
N LEU A 79 -4.41 -1.66 9.09
CA LEU A 79 -3.16 -2.24 8.59
C LEU A 79 -2.81 -3.53 9.35
N LEU A 80 -2.99 -3.54 10.68
CA LEU A 80 -2.72 -4.71 11.51
C LEU A 80 -3.69 -5.87 11.26
N GLU A 81 -4.96 -5.57 10.96
CA GLU A 81 -5.95 -6.59 10.61
C GLU A 81 -5.60 -7.34 9.32
N LYS A 82 -5.09 -6.62 8.32
CA LYS A 82 -4.75 -7.17 6.99
C LYS A 82 -3.34 -7.76 6.90
N SER A 83 -2.52 -7.63 7.94
CA SER A 83 -1.13 -8.12 7.95
C SER A 83 -1.02 -9.56 8.43
N ASN A 84 -0.26 -10.38 7.69
CA ASN A 84 0.13 -11.73 8.08
C ASN A 84 1.19 -11.75 9.19
N ASP A 85 1.99 -10.68 9.32
CA ASP A 85 3.03 -10.52 10.35
C ASP A 85 2.78 -9.22 11.12
N ARG A 86 1.93 -9.32 12.14
CA ARG A 86 1.51 -8.19 12.97
C ARG A 86 2.65 -7.61 13.79
N GLU A 87 3.57 -8.45 14.27
CA GLU A 87 4.68 -8.00 15.10
C GLU A 87 5.72 -7.21 14.30
N LYS A 88 6.02 -7.64 13.07
CA LYS A 88 6.87 -6.87 12.15
C LYS A 88 6.21 -5.55 11.77
N LEU A 89 4.91 -5.57 11.46
CA LEU A 89 4.18 -4.36 11.10
C LEU A 89 4.15 -3.35 12.25
N LYS A 90 3.85 -3.78 13.49
CA LYS A 90 3.90 -2.92 14.68
C LYS A 90 5.24 -2.23 14.88
N LYS A 91 6.36 -2.86 14.48
CA LYS A 91 7.69 -2.23 14.57
C LYS A 91 7.90 -1.15 13.50
N LEU A 92 7.22 -1.26 12.36
CA LEU A 92 7.32 -0.31 11.23
C LEU A 92 6.35 0.88 11.38
N ILE A 93 5.26 0.72 12.14
CA ILE A 93 4.22 1.73 12.33
C ILE A 93 4.02 2.14 13.81
N GLY A 94 4.85 1.61 14.70
CA GLY A 94 4.76 1.79 16.15
C GLY A 94 5.26 3.17 16.61
N ASN A 95 4.54 3.76 17.54
CA ASN A 95 4.56 5.18 17.92
C ASN A 95 5.96 5.77 18.27
N PRO A 96 6.38 6.89 17.65
CA PRO A 96 5.75 7.55 16.50
C PRO A 96 6.25 6.87 15.23
N GLY A 97 5.43 6.02 14.62
CA GLY A 97 5.84 5.27 13.43
C GLY A 97 5.40 5.98 12.16
N ILE A 98 4.13 6.34 12.10
CA ILE A 98 3.57 7.14 11.01
C ILE A 98 2.72 8.27 11.58
N SER A 99 2.71 9.40 10.91
CA SER A 99 1.80 10.52 11.16
C SER A 99 0.94 10.82 9.96
N ILE A 100 -0.17 11.51 10.21
CA ILE A 100 -1.17 11.85 9.20
C ILE A 100 -1.35 13.36 9.25
N THR A 101 -1.03 14.04 8.16
CA THR A 101 -1.10 15.50 8.09
C THR A 101 -2.55 16.00 8.15
N GLU A 102 -2.71 17.30 8.36
CA GLU A 102 -4.01 17.94 8.18
C GLU A 102 -4.51 17.88 6.74
N LEU A 103 -5.82 18.01 6.58
CA LEU A 103 -6.49 18.02 5.29
C LEU A 103 -6.25 19.37 4.59
N GLU A 104 -5.66 19.33 3.40
CA GLU A 104 -5.44 20.49 2.55
C GLU A 104 -6.52 20.56 1.45
N LEU A 105 -7.35 21.60 1.46
CA LEU A 105 -8.24 21.88 0.32
C LEU A 105 -7.44 22.43 -0.85
N LYS A 106 -7.42 21.71 -1.97
CA LYS A 106 -6.57 22.03 -3.12
C LYS A 106 -7.33 21.87 -4.45
N PRO A 107 -8.01 22.92 -4.93
CA PRO A 107 -8.94 22.83 -6.07
C PRO A 107 -8.26 22.47 -7.40
N LYS A 108 -6.93 22.68 -7.52
CA LYS A 108 -6.16 22.42 -8.74
C LYS A 108 -5.54 21.03 -8.83
N ILE A 109 -5.77 20.14 -7.87
CA ILE A 109 -5.23 18.77 -7.97
C ILE A 109 -6.02 17.94 -8.98
N THR A 110 -5.31 17.00 -9.59
CA THR A 110 -5.92 15.93 -10.37
C THR A 110 -6.27 14.80 -9.41
N VAL A 111 -7.52 14.36 -9.45
CA VAL A 111 -8.00 13.19 -8.70
C VAL A 111 -8.52 12.19 -9.71
N LEU A 112 -8.10 10.94 -9.59
CA LEU A 112 -8.42 9.87 -10.54
C LEU A 112 -9.78 9.25 -10.21
N ASP A 113 -10.41 8.63 -11.21
CA ASP A 113 -11.54 7.74 -10.98
C ASP A 113 -11.07 6.53 -10.17
N ILE A 114 -11.72 6.30 -9.02
CA ILE A 114 -11.25 5.32 -8.06
C ILE A 114 -11.40 3.88 -8.57
N GLY A 115 -12.43 3.61 -9.37
CA GLY A 115 -12.71 2.27 -9.90
C GLY A 115 -11.70 1.89 -10.97
N LEU A 116 -11.34 2.83 -11.85
CA LEU A 116 -10.25 2.61 -12.81
C LEU A 116 -8.89 2.49 -12.09
N TYR A 117 -8.67 3.31 -11.06
CA TYR A 117 -7.43 3.30 -10.29
C TYR A 117 -7.23 2.01 -9.50
N SER A 118 -8.28 1.52 -8.83
CA SER A 118 -8.22 0.29 -8.02
C SER A 118 -7.92 -0.93 -8.88
N HIS A 119 -8.54 -1.05 -10.06
CA HIS A 119 -8.21 -2.12 -11.01
C HIS A 119 -6.76 -2.05 -11.48
N SER A 120 -6.23 -0.85 -11.75
CA SER A 120 -4.81 -0.71 -12.10
C SER A 120 -3.89 -1.12 -10.96
N LEU A 121 -4.27 -0.84 -9.72
CA LEU A 121 -3.50 -1.25 -8.53
C LEU A 121 -3.50 -2.76 -8.36
N GLU A 122 -4.66 -3.40 -8.45
CA GLU A 122 -4.82 -4.85 -8.36
C GLU A 122 -4.03 -5.57 -9.46
N MET A 123 -4.11 -5.08 -10.70
CA MET A 123 -3.35 -5.65 -11.83
C MET A 123 -1.84 -5.52 -11.64
N ASN A 124 -1.36 -4.42 -11.07
CA ASN A 124 0.06 -4.25 -10.74
C ASN A 124 0.51 -5.22 -9.63
N GLN A 125 -0.34 -5.49 -8.63
CA GLN A 125 -0.04 -6.51 -7.61
C GLN A 125 -0.01 -7.92 -8.19
N LEU A 126 -0.94 -8.26 -9.09
CA LEU A 126 -0.96 -9.55 -9.77
C LEU A 126 0.31 -9.74 -10.62
N GLY A 127 0.73 -8.71 -11.36
CA GLY A 127 1.98 -8.73 -12.13
C GLY A 127 3.20 -9.04 -11.26
N LYS A 128 3.35 -8.33 -10.13
CA LYS A 128 4.44 -8.61 -9.17
C LYS A 128 4.38 -10.02 -8.60
N GLY A 129 3.18 -10.54 -8.31
CA GLY A 129 3.00 -11.91 -7.85
C GLY A 129 3.44 -12.95 -8.88
N VAL A 130 3.17 -12.68 -10.15
CA VAL A 130 3.62 -13.52 -11.28
C VAL A 130 5.15 -13.47 -11.43
N ASP A 131 5.76 -12.30 -11.33
CA ASP A 131 7.23 -12.15 -11.43
C ASP A 131 7.94 -12.91 -10.31
N VAL A 132 7.49 -12.75 -9.06
CA VAL A 132 8.02 -13.49 -7.91
C VAL A 132 7.88 -15.01 -8.10
N TYR A 133 6.77 -15.46 -8.69
CA TYR A 133 6.58 -16.88 -8.97
C TYR A 133 7.61 -17.40 -9.98
N TYR A 134 7.89 -16.65 -11.06
CA TYR A 134 8.92 -17.03 -12.02
C TYR A 134 10.32 -17.07 -11.38
N GLU A 135 10.68 -16.06 -10.58
CA GLU A 135 11.94 -16.04 -9.84
C GLU A 135 12.09 -17.26 -8.92
N LEU A 136 11.01 -17.66 -8.24
CA LEU A 136 11.02 -18.84 -7.36
C LEU A 136 11.20 -20.14 -8.14
N VAL A 137 10.55 -20.26 -9.30
CA VAL A 137 10.66 -21.43 -10.18
C VAL A 137 12.09 -21.58 -10.69
N ASP A 138 12.72 -20.47 -11.10
CA ASP A 138 14.10 -20.48 -11.57
C ASP A 138 15.07 -20.81 -10.43
N ALA A 139 14.90 -20.22 -9.25
CA ALA A 139 15.68 -20.58 -8.06
C ALA A 139 15.56 -22.07 -7.70
N ILE A 140 14.37 -22.67 -7.82
CA ILE A 140 14.15 -24.10 -7.61
C ILE A 140 14.86 -24.95 -8.67
N ARG A 141 14.87 -24.52 -9.93
CA ARG A 141 15.58 -25.23 -11.02
C ARG A 141 17.07 -25.24 -10.77
N ASP A 142 17.64 -24.09 -10.40
CA ASP A 142 19.06 -23.96 -10.09
C ASP A 142 19.44 -24.84 -8.89
N LEU A 143 18.66 -24.81 -7.81
CA LEU A 143 18.84 -25.68 -6.65
C LEU A 143 18.81 -27.17 -7.01
N LYS A 144 17.94 -27.58 -7.93
CA LYS A 144 17.87 -28.97 -8.42
C LYS A 144 19.09 -29.34 -9.26
N SER A 145 19.59 -28.42 -10.08
CA SER A 145 20.82 -28.64 -10.87
C SER A 145 22.01 -28.82 -9.94
N THR A 146 22.22 -27.88 -9.02
CA THR A 146 23.32 -27.92 -8.06
C THR A 146 23.28 -29.19 -7.20
N ASN A 147 22.10 -29.62 -6.77
CA ASN A 147 21.96 -30.89 -6.03
C ASN A 147 22.36 -32.12 -6.87
N ARG A 148 22.12 -32.09 -8.19
CA ARG A 148 22.53 -33.16 -9.08
C ARG A 148 24.05 -33.18 -9.23
N ASP A 149 24.65 -32.02 -9.46
CA ASP A 149 26.10 -31.89 -9.62
C ASP A 149 26.85 -32.36 -8.36
N ILE A 150 26.38 -31.97 -7.18
CA ILE A 150 26.93 -32.44 -5.89
C ILE A 150 26.82 -33.96 -5.75
N ARG A 151 25.69 -34.55 -6.13
CA ARG A 151 25.51 -36.01 -6.06
C ARG A 151 26.46 -36.74 -7.01
N ASP A 152 26.67 -36.20 -8.20
CA ASP A 152 27.57 -36.78 -9.20
C ASP A 152 29.04 -36.67 -8.76
N GLU A 153 29.44 -35.57 -8.09
CA GLU A 153 30.78 -35.46 -7.48
C GLU A 153 31.00 -36.42 -6.32
N ILE A 154 30.01 -36.57 -5.42
CA ILE A 154 30.08 -37.54 -4.31
C ILE A 154 30.19 -38.97 -4.87
N ALA A 155 29.49 -39.29 -5.97
CA ALA A 155 29.56 -40.59 -6.61
C ALA A 155 30.95 -40.86 -7.22
N LYS A 156 31.59 -39.85 -7.81
CA LYS A 156 32.95 -39.95 -8.38
C LYS A 156 34.03 -40.09 -7.30
N GLY A 157 33.91 -39.40 -6.17
CA GLY A 157 34.88 -39.48 -5.07
C GLY A 157 34.83 -40.80 -4.26
N ARG A 158 33.88 -41.69 -4.56
CA ARG A 158 33.75 -43.03 -3.93
C ARG A 158 34.33 -44.17 -4.78
N GLN A 159 34.87 -43.90 -5.96
CA GLN A 159 35.63 -44.84 -6.80
C GLN A 159 37.13 -44.67 -6.59
#